data_AF-A0A1K2IWW8-F1
#
_entry.id   AF-A0A1K2IWW8-F1
#
_cell.length_a   1.000
_cell.length_b   1.000
_cell.length_c   1.000
_cell.angle_alpha   90.00
_cell.angle_beta   90.00
_cell.angle_gamma   90.00
#
_symmetry.space_group_name_H-M   'P 1'
#
loop_
_entity.id
_entity.type
_entity.pdbx_description
1 polymer ?
#
loop_
_entity_poly.entity_id
_entity_poly.type
_entity_poly.pdbx_seq_one_letter_code
_entity_poly.pdbx_strand_id
1 'polypeptide(L)'
;MENFRTYLLGKGLSHLQGAERKKIYAEYKREYVRNFMKQKRSKHQVIELFLTEKDYERLTKTAQHYGLSRSSFCQQLVLSNISDTVWIPNQQLISELQISIKKIGNNINQIARIANSKKELTHQLWEEAYQKLHQLEELIKENLSHPELFVKT
;
A
#
# COMPACT_ATOMS: atom_id res chain seq x y z
N MET A 1 -17.52 -24.31 -14.07
CA MET A 1 -16.90 -24.43 -15.40
C MET A 1 -16.76 -25.91 -15.70
N GLU A 2 -17.27 -26.35 -16.84
CA GLU A 2 -17.21 -27.76 -17.24
C GLU A 2 -15.78 -28.19 -17.55
N ASN A 3 -15.40 -29.40 -17.14
CA ASN A 3 -14.12 -29.99 -17.47
C ASN A 3 -14.16 -30.63 -18.87
N PHE A 4 -12.98 -31.00 -19.42
CA PHE A 4 -12.90 -31.55 -20.78
C PHE A 4 -13.72 -32.83 -20.98
N ARG A 5 -13.88 -33.65 -19.93
CA ARG A 5 -14.68 -34.88 -19.99
C ARG A 5 -16.18 -34.57 -20.12
N THR A 6 -16.69 -33.62 -19.34
CA THR A 6 -18.07 -33.12 -19.48
C THR A 6 -18.32 -32.44 -20.82
N TYR A 7 -17.34 -31.68 -21.33
CA TYR A 7 -17.42 -31.07 -22.66
C TYR A 7 -17.54 -32.12 -23.78
N LEU A 8 -16.75 -33.21 -23.71
CA LEU A 8 -16.85 -34.31 -24.67
C LEU A 8 -18.18 -35.05 -24.59
N LEU A 9 -18.69 -35.28 -23.37
CA LEU A 9 -19.99 -35.93 -23.16
C LEU A 9 -21.14 -35.06 -23.71
N GLY A 10 -21.12 -33.75 -23.43
CA GLY A 10 -22.14 -32.81 -23.91
C GLY A 10 -22.18 -32.66 -25.43
N LYS A 11 -21.05 -32.87 -26.11
CA LYS A 11 -20.98 -32.89 -27.59
C LYS A 11 -21.17 -34.29 -28.22
N GLY A 12 -21.35 -35.35 -27.42
CA GLY A 12 -21.45 -36.73 -27.92
C GLY A 12 -20.13 -37.29 -28.49
N LEU A 13 -18.99 -36.68 -28.14
CA LEU A 13 -17.66 -36.97 -28.69
C LEU A 13 -16.77 -37.79 -27.73
N SER A 14 -17.38 -38.44 -26.74
CA SER A 14 -16.66 -39.22 -25.72
C SER A 14 -15.86 -40.40 -26.28
N HIS A 15 -16.28 -40.91 -27.45
CA HIS A 15 -15.67 -42.03 -28.16
C HIS A 15 -14.38 -41.66 -28.92
N LEU A 16 -14.09 -40.37 -29.13
CA LEU A 16 -12.93 -39.93 -29.91
C LEU A 16 -11.60 -40.27 -29.20
N GLN A 17 -10.62 -40.72 -29.99
CA GLN A 17 -9.29 -41.11 -29.53
C GLN A 17 -8.18 -40.45 -30.37
N GLY A 18 -6.93 -40.57 -29.90
CA GLY A 18 -5.73 -40.18 -30.64
C GLY A 18 -5.74 -38.74 -31.16
N ALA A 19 -5.49 -38.58 -32.47
CA ALA A 19 -5.34 -37.28 -33.12
C ALA A 19 -6.63 -36.44 -33.11
N GLU A 20 -7.79 -37.07 -33.19
CA GLU A 20 -9.09 -36.39 -33.20
C GLU A 20 -9.41 -35.81 -31.82
N ARG A 21 -9.16 -36.59 -30.77
CA ARG A 21 -9.29 -36.11 -29.38
C ARG A 21 -8.38 -34.91 -29.10
N LYS A 22 -7.17 -34.91 -29.67
CA LYS A 22 -6.21 -33.78 -29.55
C LYS A 22 -6.72 -32.52 -30.26
N LYS A 23 -7.34 -32.67 -31.45
CA LYS A 23 -7.99 -31.54 -32.15
C LYS A 23 -9.14 -30.96 -31.33
N ILE A 24 -10.00 -31.81 -30.78
CA ILE A 24 -11.12 -31.37 -29.94
C ILE A 24 -10.65 -30.73 -28.62
N TYR A 25 -9.54 -31.20 -28.05
CA TYR A 25 -8.95 -30.54 -26.88
C TYR A 25 -8.49 -29.09 -27.19
N ALA A 26 -7.93 -28.85 -28.37
CA ALA A 26 -7.54 -27.49 -28.78
C ALA A 26 -8.76 -26.57 -28.98
N GLU A 27 -9.89 -27.12 -29.44
CA GLU A 27 -11.17 -26.41 -29.52
C GLU A 27 -11.72 -26.09 -28.12
N TYR A 28 -11.82 -27.11 -27.26
CA TYR A 28 -12.22 -26.96 -25.87
C TYR A 28 -11.40 -25.88 -25.15
N LYS A 29 -10.06 -25.92 -25.29
CA LYS A 29 -9.18 -24.94 -24.64
C LYS A 29 -9.48 -23.52 -25.11
N ARG A 30 -9.74 -23.32 -26.40
CA ARG A 30 -10.12 -22.00 -26.95
C ARG A 30 -11.44 -21.52 -26.36
N GLU A 31 -12.45 -22.39 -26.31
CA GLU A 31 -13.76 -22.06 -25.75
C GLU A 31 -13.71 -21.80 -24.25
N TYR A 32 -12.98 -22.64 -23.51
CA TYR A 32 -12.73 -22.49 -22.09
C TYR A 32 -12.08 -21.13 -21.78
N VAL A 33 -10.99 -20.79 -22.48
CA VAL A 33 -10.31 -19.50 -22.28
C VAL A 33 -11.23 -18.33 -22.64
N ARG A 34 -12.00 -18.43 -23.73
CA ARG A 34 -12.97 -17.40 -24.12
C ARG A 34 -14.01 -17.16 -23.03
N ASN A 35 -14.60 -18.23 -22.51
CA ASN A 35 -15.63 -18.17 -21.47
C ASN A 35 -15.06 -17.68 -20.13
N PHE A 36 -13.85 -18.11 -19.78
CA PHE A 36 -13.12 -17.61 -18.62
C PHE A 36 -12.86 -16.10 -18.73
N MET A 37 -12.36 -15.63 -19.87
CA MET A 37 -12.11 -14.21 -20.10
C MET A 37 -13.42 -13.40 -20.11
N LYS A 38 -14.51 -13.95 -20.65
CA LYS A 38 -15.85 -13.33 -20.62
C LYS A 38 -16.32 -13.15 -19.18
N GLN A 39 -16.22 -14.19 -18.34
CA GLN A 39 -16.56 -14.11 -16.91
C GLN A 39 -15.64 -13.16 -16.14
N LYS A 40 -14.34 -13.13 -16.47
CA LYS A 40 -13.39 -12.20 -15.88
C LYS A 40 -13.77 -10.75 -16.19
N ARG A 41 -14.05 -10.44 -17.46
CA ARG A 41 -14.48 -9.10 -17.90
C ARG A 41 -15.84 -8.67 -17.35
N SER A 42 -16.75 -9.61 -17.11
CA SER A 42 -18.05 -9.26 -16.49
C SER A 42 -17.93 -8.91 -15.00
N LYS A 43 -16.87 -9.38 -14.32
CA LYS A 43 -16.66 -9.16 -12.88
C LYS A 43 -15.61 -8.09 -12.57
N HIS A 44 -14.74 -7.78 -13.52
CA HIS A 44 -13.62 -6.87 -13.32
C HIS A 44 -13.64 -5.78 -14.40
N GLN A 45 -13.49 -4.54 -13.94
CA GLN A 45 -13.27 -3.40 -14.83
C GLN A 45 -11.78 -3.22 -15.10
N VAL A 46 -11.44 -2.77 -16.30
CA VAL A 46 -10.07 -2.44 -16.70
C VAL A 46 -9.93 -0.93 -16.71
N ILE A 47 -8.85 -0.43 -16.10
CA ILE A 47 -8.47 0.97 -16.14
C ILE A 47 -7.22 1.07 -17.01
N GLU A 48 -7.27 1.91 -18.03
CA GLU A 48 -6.12 2.24 -18.87
C GLU A 48 -5.48 3.55 -18.39
N LEU A 49 -4.16 3.55 -18.29
CA LEU A 49 -3.37 4.69 -17.84
C LEU A 49 -2.32 5.01 -18.90
N PHE A 50 -2.25 6.27 -19.32
CA PHE A 50 -1.20 6.76 -20.19
C PHE A 50 -0.12 7.42 -19.33
N LEU A 51 1.11 6.92 -19.46
CA LEU A 51 2.27 7.39 -18.71
C LEU A 51 3.35 7.83 -19.68
N THR A 52 4.14 8.82 -19.27
CA THR A 52 5.41 9.09 -19.96
C THR A 52 6.35 7.91 -19.78
N GLU A 53 7.35 7.77 -20.65
CA GLU A 53 8.37 6.72 -20.53
C GLU A 53 9.06 6.76 -19.16
N LYS A 54 9.41 7.97 -18.70
CA LYS A 54 10.03 8.20 -17.39
C LYS A 54 9.14 7.73 -16.23
N ASP A 55 7.85 8.03 -16.27
CA ASP A 55 6.92 7.62 -15.21
C ASP A 55 6.64 6.13 -15.23
N TYR A 56 6.59 5.53 -16.43
CA TYR A 56 6.43 4.09 -16.59
C TYR A 56 7.64 3.32 -16.05
N GLU A 57 8.87 3.80 -16.30
CA GLU A 57 10.08 3.23 -15.71
C GLU A 57 10.08 3.34 -14.19
N ARG A 58 9.69 4.51 -13.66
CA ARG A 58 9.59 4.73 -12.21
C ARG A 58 8.60 3.75 -11.58
N LEU A 59 7.39 3.63 -12.13
CA LEU A 59 6.39 2.66 -11.69
C LEU A 59 6.94 1.22 -11.73
N THR A 60 7.67 0.87 -12.78
CA THR A 60 8.24 -0.48 -12.92
C THR A 60 9.28 -0.76 -11.83
N LYS A 61 10.23 0.15 -11.60
CA LYS A 61 11.26 0.00 -10.57
C LYS A 61 10.66 -0.04 -9.17
N THR A 62 9.70 0.84 -8.90
CA THR A 62 8.96 0.87 -7.64
C THR A 62 8.23 -0.45 -7.41
N ALA A 63 7.41 -0.92 -8.35
CA ALA A 63 6.64 -2.15 -8.16
C ALA A 63 7.56 -3.36 -7.90
N GLN A 64 8.70 -3.41 -8.60
CA GLN A 64 9.74 -4.43 -8.38
C GLN A 64 10.37 -4.37 -6.99
N HIS A 65 10.64 -3.16 -6.47
CA HIS A 65 11.19 -2.98 -5.12
C HIS A 65 10.28 -3.61 -4.04
N TYR A 66 8.96 -3.53 -4.22
CA TYR A 66 7.96 -4.15 -3.31
C TYR A 66 7.61 -5.61 -3.67
N GLY A 67 8.24 -6.19 -4.69
CA GLY A 67 7.95 -7.56 -5.14
C GLY A 67 6.56 -7.72 -5.76
N LEU A 68 5.97 -6.65 -6.29
CA LEU A 68 4.62 -6.63 -6.84
C LEU A 68 4.63 -6.46 -8.36
N SER A 69 3.55 -6.92 -9.02
CA SER A 69 3.29 -6.51 -10.40
C SER A 69 2.80 -5.06 -10.44
N ARG A 70 3.08 -4.33 -11.53
CA ARG A 70 2.63 -2.94 -11.70
C ARG A 70 1.14 -2.77 -11.45
N SER A 71 0.30 -3.66 -12.01
CA SER A 71 -1.15 -3.61 -11.81
C SER A 71 -1.56 -3.85 -10.36
N SER A 72 -0.92 -4.80 -9.67
CA SER A 72 -1.18 -5.03 -8.23
C SER A 72 -0.72 -3.85 -7.38
N PHE A 73 0.41 -3.24 -7.74
CA PHE A 73 0.94 -2.07 -7.05
C PHE A 73 -0.01 -0.88 -7.19
N CYS A 74 -0.42 -0.53 -8.42
CA CYS A 74 -1.41 0.52 -8.66
C CYS A 74 -2.75 0.24 -7.97
N GLN A 75 -3.23 -1.01 -8.00
CA GLN A 75 -4.48 -1.37 -7.33
C GLN A 75 -4.40 -1.16 -5.81
N GLN A 76 -3.32 -1.61 -5.17
CA GLN A 76 -3.14 -1.43 -3.72
C GLN A 76 -3.01 0.04 -3.36
N LEU A 77 -2.26 0.81 -4.16
CA LEU A 77 -2.05 2.25 -3.94
C LEU A 77 -3.36 3.06 -4.10
N VAL A 78 -4.16 2.75 -5.11
CA VAL A 78 -5.46 3.41 -5.32
C VAL A 78 -6.44 3.04 -4.22
N LEU A 79 -6.51 1.75 -3.84
CA LEU A 79 -7.44 1.30 -2.80
C LEU A 79 -7.06 1.85 -1.42
N SER A 80 -5.77 1.91 -1.07
CA SER A 80 -5.32 2.49 0.20
C SER A 80 -5.58 3.99 0.29
N ASN A 81 -5.42 4.70 -0.83
CA ASN A 81 -5.71 6.13 -0.93
C ASN A 81 -7.21 6.42 -0.80
N ILE A 82 -8.07 5.59 -1.39
CA ILE A 82 -9.53 5.71 -1.29
C ILE A 82 -10.04 5.34 0.12
N SER A 83 -9.34 4.47 0.85
CA SER A 83 -9.78 3.97 2.15
C SER A 83 -9.32 4.81 3.36
N ASP A 84 -8.86 6.04 3.16
CA ASP A 84 -8.25 6.93 4.19
C ASP A 84 -7.14 6.24 5.03
N THR A 85 -6.60 5.14 4.52
CA THR A 85 -5.65 4.31 5.27
C THR A 85 -4.25 4.76 4.91
N VAL A 86 -3.72 5.70 5.70
CA VAL A 86 -2.35 6.19 5.55
C VAL A 86 -1.38 5.03 5.78
N TRP A 87 -0.71 4.60 4.71
CA TRP A 87 0.38 3.65 4.82
C TRP A 87 1.60 4.38 5.37
N ILE A 88 1.98 4.08 6.61
CA ILE A 88 3.25 4.54 7.14
C ILE A 88 4.28 3.44 6.85
N PRO A 89 5.19 3.62 5.89
CA PRO A 89 6.07 2.56 5.41
C PRO A 89 7.12 2.12 6.44
N ASN A 90 7.22 2.80 7.60
CA ASN A 90 8.20 2.49 8.62
C ASN A 90 7.60 2.61 10.04
N GLN A 91 7.10 1.49 10.57
CA GLN A 91 6.61 1.40 11.95
C GLN A 91 7.68 1.76 12.98
N GLN A 92 8.95 1.52 12.67
CA GLN A 92 10.05 1.84 13.57
C GLN A 92 10.26 3.35 13.68
N LEU A 93 10.18 4.09 12.58
CA LEU A 93 10.24 5.56 12.58
C LEU A 93 9.10 6.16 13.42
N ILE A 94 7.89 5.62 13.31
CA ILE A 94 6.75 6.06 14.13
C ILE A 94 6.95 5.74 15.61
N SER A 95 7.46 4.56 15.92
CA SER A 95 7.80 4.19 17.29
C SER A 95 8.85 5.14 17.88
N GLU A 96 9.90 5.47 17.12
CA GLU A 96 10.93 6.43 17.53
C GLU A 96 10.37 7.85 17.74
N LEU A 97 9.44 8.27 16.88
CA LEU A 97 8.76 9.56 17.00
C LEU A 97 7.86 9.59 18.25
N GLN A 98 7.08 8.53 18.49
CA GLN A 98 6.24 8.37 19.69
C GLN A 98 7.08 8.38 20.97
N ILE A 99 8.22 7.68 20.98
CA ILE A 99 9.16 7.66 22.11
C ILE A 99 9.71 9.06 22.36
N SER A 100 10.07 9.80 21.32
CA SER A 100 10.62 11.15 21.43
C SER A 100 9.60 12.14 21.97
N ILE A 101 8.36 12.11 21.46
CA ILE A 101 7.24 12.90 21.99
C ILE A 101 7.01 12.59 23.48
N LYS A 102 7.02 11.31 23.86
CA LYS A 102 6.81 10.88 25.26
C LYS A 102 7.91 11.41 26.19
N LYS A 103 9.17 11.40 25.76
CA LYS A 103 10.29 11.97 26.52
C LYS A 103 10.13 13.48 26.74
N ILE A 104 9.68 14.20 25.71
CA ILE A 104 9.47 15.65 25.78
C ILE A 104 8.30 15.98 26.70
N GLY A 105 7.17 15.28 26.58
CA GLY A 105 6.03 15.42 27.48
C GLY A 105 6.38 15.15 28.95
N ASN A 106 7.23 14.15 29.22
CA ASN A 106 7.72 13.88 30.56
C ASN A 106 8.56 15.05 31.12
N ASN A 107 9.44 15.63 30.31
CA ASN A 107 10.26 16.76 30.71
C ASN A 107 9.41 18.01 31.01
N ILE A 108 8.41 18.30 30.17
CA ILE A 108 7.47 19.41 30.40
C ILE A 108 6.68 19.19 31.70
N ASN A 109 6.20 17.96 31.95
CA ASN A 109 5.51 17.61 33.19
C ASN A 109 6.40 17.78 34.43
N GLN A 110 7.70 17.51 34.32
CA GLN A 110 8.64 17.75 35.43
C GLN A 110 8.83 19.24 35.70
N ILE A 111 8.99 20.05 34.65
CA ILE A 111 9.08 21.51 34.76
C ILE A 111 7.81 22.08 35.40
N ALA A 112 6.63 21.64 34.96
CA ALA A 112 5.36 22.04 35.53
C ALA A 112 5.25 21.65 37.01
N ARG A 113 5.69 20.45 37.40
CA ARG A 113 5.71 20.03 38.81
C ARG A 113 6.66 20.86 39.67
N ILE A 114 7.84 21.22 39.14
CA ILE A 114 8.81 22.06 39.85
C ILE A 114 8.28 23.50 40.00
N ALA A 115 7.68 24.05 38.96
CA ALA A 115 7.05 25.36 39.03
C ALA A 115 5.88 25.38 40.02
N ASN A 116 5.03 24.35 39.98
CA ASN A 116 3.90 24.22 40.91
C ASN A 116 4.36 24.01 42.37
N SER A 117 5.46 23.27 42.60
CA SER A 117 5.98 23.05 43.96
C SER A 117 6.67 24.28 44.53
N LYS A 118 7.31 25.09 43.70
CA LYS A 118 7.97 26.35 44.10
C LYS A 118 7.04 27.56 44.09
N LYS A 119 5.83 27.44 43.53
CA LYS A 119 4.88 28.54 43.25
C LYS A 119 5.47 29.71 42.45
N GLU A 120 6.63 29.51 41.83
CA GLU A 120 7.34 30.49 41.03
C GLU A 120 7.78 29.81 39.74
N LEU A 121 7.47 30.45 38.63
CA LEU A 121 7.94 30.06 37.31
C LEU A 121 9.07 31.02 36.95
N THR A 122 10.32 30.57 37.10
CA THR A 122 11.47 31.39 36.76
C THR A 122 11.58 31.50 35.24
N HIS A 123 12.07 32.65 34.75
CA HIS A 123 12.31 32.86 33.32
C HIS A 123 13.20 31.74 32.73
N GLN A 124 14.14 31.21 33.51
CA GLN A 124 15.00 30.10 33.09
C GLN A 124 14.24 28.79 32.84
N LEU A 125 13.26 28.45 33.71
CA LEU A 125 12.41 27.27 33.53
C LEU A 125 11.49 27.41 32.32
N TRP A 126 11.00 28.64 32.06
CA TRP A 126 10.20 28.94 30.88
C TRP A 126 11.02 28.78 29.59
N GLU A 127 12.22 29.34 29.56
CA GLU A 127 13.13 29.24 28.41
C GLU A 127 13.48 27.79 28.10
N GLU A 128 13.78 26.97 29.12
CA GLU A 128 14.05 25.54 28.94
C GLU A 128 12.85 24.76 28.40
N ALA A 129 11.63 25.06 28.87
CA ALA A 129 10.41 24.45 28.35
C ALA A 129 10.14 24.85 26.90
N TYR A 130 10.30 26.14 26.59
CA TYR A 130 10.11 26.70 25.25
C TYR A 130 11.11 26.10 24.25
N GLN A 131 12.40 26.01 24.61
CA GLN A 131 13.44 25.40 23.78
C GLN A 131 13.13 23.93 23.47
N LYS A 132 12.65 23.15 24.47
CA LYS A 132 12.27 21.74 24.26
C LYS A 132 11.04 21.59 23.36
N LEU A 133 10.08 22.52 23.47
CA LEU A 133 8.88 22.53 22.63
C LEU A 133 9.22 22.94 21.19
N HIS A 134 10.11 23.91 21.01
CA HIS A 134 10.63 24.28 19.69
C HIS A 134 11.43 23.14 19.05
N GLN A 135 12.25 22.42 19.82
CA GLN A 135 12.94 21.22 19.31
C GLN A 135 11.96 20.12 18.87
N LEU A 136 10.83 19.97 19.58
CA LEU A 136 9.77 19.05 19.17
C LEU A 136 9.14 19.49 17.84
N GLU A 137 8.85 20.79 17.73
CA GLU A 137 8.24 21.37 16.55
C GLU A 137 9.16 21.21 15.33
N GLU A 138 10.46 21.45 15.48
CA GLU A 138 11.44 21.23 14.41
C GLU A 138 11.60 19.75 14.07
N LEU A 139 11.62 18.85 15.06
CA LEU A 139 11.66 17.41 14.79
C LEU A 139 10.40 16.95 14.03
N ILE A 140 9.22 17.42 14.45
CA ILE A 140 7.96 17.18 13.75
C ILE A 140 8.03 17.78 12.35
N LYS A 141 8.55 18.99 12.17
CA LYS A 141 8.67 19.60 10.85
C LYS A 141 9.64 18.81 9.97
N GLU A 142 10.82 18.44 10.44
CA GLU A 142 11.78 17.67 9.66
C GLU A 142 11.25 16.29 9.27
N ASN A 143 10.54 15.62 10.18
CA ASN A 143 10.07 14.24 9.98
C ASN A 143 8.67 14.15 9.34
N LEU A 144 7.86 15.20 9.40
CA LEU A 144 6.47 15.23 8.93
C LEU A 144 6.16 16.36 7.93
N SER A 145 7.02 17.37 7.73
CA SER A 145 6.84 18.41 6.68
C SER A 145 7.24 17.96 5.28
N HIS A 146 7.64 16.70 5.13
CA HIS A 146 7.72 16.07 3.82
C HIS A 146 6.42 15.28 3.60
N PRO A 147 5.38 15.88 2.99
CA PRO A 147 4.22 15.12 2.51
C PRO A 147 4.62 14.04 1.50
N GLU A 148 5.86 14.05 1.00
CA GLU A 148 6.49 12.99 0.23
C GLU A 148 6.78 11.70 1.05
N LEU A 149 6.56 11.67 2.37
CA LEU A 149 6.49 10.43 3.17
C LEU A 149 5.09 9.83 3.22
N PHE A 150 4.07 10.55 2.73
CA PHE A 150 2.75 9.97 2.39
C PHE A 150 2.68 9.48 0.95
N VAL A 151 3.75 9.64 0.18
CA VAL A 151 3.94 9.03 -1.13
C VAL A 151 5.40 8.64 -1.30
N LYS A 152 5.77 7.45 -0.83
CA LYS A 152 6.98 6.79 -1.31
C LYS A 152 6.63 5.32 -1.54
N THR A 153 6.40 4.93 -2.78
CA THR A 153 7.26 5.10 -3.97
C THR A 153 6.47 5.07 -5.27
#